data_AF-A0A7X7DW67-F1
#
_entry.id   AF-A0A7X7DW67-F1
#
_cell.length_a   1.000
_cell.length_b   1.000
_cell.length_c   1.000
_cell.angle_alpha   90.00
_cell.angle_beta   90.00
_cell.angle_gamma   90.00
#
_symmetry.space_group_name_H-M   'P 1'
#
loop_
_entity.id
_entity.type
_entity.pdbx_description
1 polymer ?
#
loop_
_entity_poly.entity_id
_entity_poly.type
_entity_poly.pdbx_seq_one_letter_code
_entity_poly.pdbx_strand_id
1 'polypeptide(L)'
;TRRVVEDAAKVLDLMEREPDCIKWRDLNQMFHNLFYEPADRPLTLDMLARLRQKTDRNIRLHLASMRDESQRQHRAILDAVAARTLDAALEALAAHLAYTSNDLQSCMRRG
;
A
#
# COMPACT_ATOMS: atom_id res chain seq x y z
N THR A 1 4.88 12.55 13.96
CA THR A 1 5.35 12.97 12.62
C THR A 1 6.71 12.41 12.24
N ARG A 2 7.81 12.66 12.99
CA ARG A 2 9.14 12.11 12.64
C ARG A 2 9.25 10.59 12.78
N ARG A 3 8.83 10.07 13.94
CA ARG A 3 8.81 8.63 14.24
C ARG A 3 7.97 7.81 13.26
N VAL A 4 6.81 8.32 12.85
CA VAL A 4 5.93 7.66 11.85
C VAL A 4 6.62 7.51 10.50
N VAL A 5 7.33 8.56 10.05
CA VAL A 5 8.11 8.52 8.79
C VAL A 5 9.26 7.50 8.89
N GLU A 6 9.97 7.48 10.00
CA GLU A 6 11.06 6.52 10.23
C GLU A 6 10.57 5.07 10.29
N ASP A 7 9.45 4.81 10.96
CA ASP A 7 8.87 3.47 11.06
C ASP A 7 8.28 3.03 9.71
N ALA A 8 7.65 3.94 8.97
CA ALA A 8 7.14 3.66 7.62
C ALA A 8 8.29 3.34 6.64
N ALA A 9 9.41 4.07 6.72
CA ALA A 9 10.60 3.79 5.90
C ALA A 9 11.13 2.37 6.13
N LYS A 10 11.24 1.95 7.40
CA LYS A 10 11.69 0.59 7.77
C LYS A 10 10.75 -0.48 7.24
N VAL A 11 9.43 -0.26 7.35
CA VAL A 11 8.45 -1.21 6.81
C VAL A 11 8.59 -1.34 5.30
N LEU A 12 8.81 -0.24 4.57
CA LEU A 12 9.05 -0.30 3.12
C LEU A 12 10.34 -1.03 2.75
N ASP A 13 11.42 -0.85 3.51
CA ASP A 13 12.68 -1.57 3.29
C ASP A 13 12.51 -3.09 3.49
N LEU A 14 11.75 -3.49 4.53
CA LEU A 14 11.42 -4.89 4.79
C LEU A 14 10.53 -5.45 3.69
N MET A 15 9.53 -4.68 3.27
CA MET A 15 8.57 -5.08 2.25
C MET A 15 9.25 -5.31 0.88
N GLU A 16 10.24 -4.49 0.53
CA GLU A 16 10.99 -4.63 -0.72
C GLU A 16 11.67 -5.99 -0.84
N ARG A 17 12.21 -6.47 0.28
CA ARG A 17 13.06 -7.67 0.36
C ARG A 17 12.29 -8.94 0.67
N GLU A 18 10.98 -8.87 0.93
CA GLU A 18 10.18 -10.00 1.43
C GLU A 18 9.65 -10.90 0.29
N PRO A 19 10.21 -12.09 0.04
CA PRO A 19 9.77 -12.94 -1.07
C PRO A 19 8.41 -13.60 -0.84
N ASP A 20 7.98 -13.78 0.41
CA ASP A 20 6.71 -14.43 0.72
C ASP A 20 5.55 -13.45 0.47
N CYS A 21 4.61 -13.84 -0.39
CA CYS A 21 3.50 -12.97 -0.78
C CYS A 21 2.53 -12.65 0.37
N ILE A 22 2.39 -13.55 1.35
CA ILE A 22 1.54 -13.37 2.52
C ILE A 22 2.21 -12.38 3.46
N LYS A 23 3.50 -12.56 3.75
CA LYS A 23 4.26 -11.62 4.58
C LYS A 23 4.38 -10.24 3.94
N TRP A 24 4.59 -10.18 2.63
CA TRP A 24 4.60 -8.92 1.88
C TRP A 24 3.28 -8.16 2.05
N ARG A 25 2.15 -8.87 1.96
CA ARG A 25 0.82 -8.28 2.17
C ARG A 25 0.67 -7.74 3.60
N ASP A 26 1.17 -8.46 4.59
CA ASP A 26 1.08 -8.03 5.99
C ASP A 26 1.92 -6.77 6.23
N LEU A 27 3.11 -6.69 5.62
CA LEU A 27 3.95 -5.48 5.62
C LEU A 27 3.28 -4.31 4.89
N ASN A 28 2.60 -4.56 3.77
CA ASN A 28 1.82 -3.56 3.05
C ASN A 28 0.70 -2.98 3.94
N GLN A 29 -0.03 -3.84 4.64
CA GLN A 29 -1.05 -3.40 5.60
C GLN A 29 -0.45 -2.59 6.75
N MET A 30 0.68 -3.04 7.29
CA MET A 30 1.40 -2.35 8.36
C MET A 30 1.84 -0.94 7.94
N PHE A 31 2.36 -0.78 6.72
CA PHE A 31 2.74 0.53 6.16
C PHE A 31 1.57 1.49 6.18
N HIS A 32 0.41 1.05 5.66
CA HIS A 32 -0.80 1.87 5.67
C HIS A 32 -1.24 2.23 7.09
N ASN A 33 -1.30 1.25 8.00
CA ASN A 33 -1.77 1.46 9.37
C ASN A 33 -0.99 2.55 10.12
N LEU A 34 0.31 2.71 9.85
CA LEU A 34 1.14 3.77 10.45
C LEU A 34 0.64 5.20 10.15
N PHE A 35 -0.06 5.40 9.04
CA PHE A 35 -0.65 6.69 8.68
C PHE A 35 -2.11 6.84 9.13
N TYR A 36 -2.86 5.73 9.25
CA TYR A 36 -4.28 5.78 9.60
C TYR A 36 -4.56 5.73 11.10
N GLU A 37 -3.72 5.05 11.88
CA GLU A 37 -3.85 4.99 13.34
C GLU A 37 -3.80 6.39 13.99
N PRO A 38 -2.93 7.32 13.54
CA PRO A 38 -2.97 8.72 14.01
C PRO A 38 -4.12 9.55 13.43
N ALA A 39 -4.79 9.08 12.38
CA ALA A 39 -5.78 9.83 11.60
C ALA A 39 -7.25 9.45 11.91
N ASP A 40 -7.49 8.48 12.80
CA ASP A 40 -8.82 7.98 13.24
C ASP A 40 -9.78 7.64 12.08
N ARG A 41 -9.24 7.17 10.94
CA ARG A 41 -10.02 6.78 9.76
C ARG A 41 -9.69 5.37 9.26
N PRO A 42 -10.13 4.32 10.00
CA PRO A 42 -9.82 2.92 9.68
C PRO A 42 -10.62 2.30 8.52
N LEU A 43 -11.67 2.95 8.01
CA LEU A 43 -12.77 2.22 7.37
C LEU A 43 -12.59 1.89 5.86
N THR A 44 -11.72 2.57 5.11
CA THR A 44 -11.70 2.43 3.63
C THR A 44 -10.71 1.35 3.14
N LEU A 45 -9.64 1.07 3.89
CA LEU A 45 -8.62 0.10 3.47
C LEU A 45 -8.89 -1.32 3.94
N ASP A 46 -9.57 -1.49 5.08
CA ASP A 46 -9.93 -2.80 5.61
C ASP A 46 -10.87 -3.54 4.63
N MET A 47 -11.72 -2.81 3.89
CA MET A 47 -12.52 -3.36 2.80
C MET A 47 -11.68 -3.82 1.60
N LEU A 48 -10.62 -3.08 1.25
CA LEU A 48 -9.71 -3.43 0.16
C LEU A 48 -8.86 -4.66 0.50
N ALA A 49 -8.37 -4.73 1.75
CA ALA A 49 -7.63 -5.87 2.28
C ALA A 49 -8.47 -7.15 2.30
N ARG A 50 -9.76 -7.05 2.65
CA ARG A 50 -10.72 -8.17 2.64
C ARG A 50 -11.08 -8.64 1.22
N LEU A 51 -11.13 -7.75 0.23
CA LEU A 51 -11.31 -8.12 -1.18
C LEU A 51 -10.10 -8.88 -1.73
N ARG A 52 -8.87 -8.51 -1.29
CA ARG A 52 -7.63 -9.25 -1.57
C ARG A 52 -7.54 -10.61 -0.86
N GLN A 53 -8.55 -11.07 -0.13
CA GLN A 53 -8.47 -12.29 0.69
C GLN A 53 -9.21 -13.49 0.08
N LYS A 54 -9.97 -13.32 -1.01
CA LYS A 54 -10.90 -14.36 -1.51
C LYS A 54 -10.47 -15.16 -2.76
N THR A 55 -9.24 -15.04 -3.27
CA THR A 55 -8.79 -15.81 -4.45
C THR A 55 -7.28 -16.11 -4.46
N ASP A 56 -6.81 -16.96 -3.55
CA ASP A 56 -5.38 -17.25 -3.28
C ASP A 56 -4.47 -17.49 -4.50
N ARG A 57 -5.00 -18.03 -5.60
CA ARG A 57 -4.23 -18.29 -6.83
C ARG A 57 -4.06 -17.06 -7.71
N ASN A 58 -5.13 -16.29 -7.92
CA ASN A 58 -5.09 -15.08 -8.75
C ASN A 58 -4.30 -13.97 -8.05
N ILE A 59 -4.41 -13.91 -6.72
CA ILE A 59 -3.68 -12.97 -5.87
C ILE A 59 -2.16 -13.16 -6.00
N ARG A 60 -1.63 -14.40 -6.01
CA ARG A 60 -0.17 -14.63 -6.13
C ARG A 60 0.40 -14.12 -7.45
N LEU A 61 -0.29 -14.39 -8.57
CA LEU A 61 0.13 -13.95 -9.89
C LEU A 61 0.05 -12.42 -10.02
N HIS A 62 -1.03 -11.84 -9.52
CA HIS A 62 -1.27 -10.41 -9.61
C HIS A 62 -0.38 -9.58 -8.67
N LEU A 63 -0.15 -10.05 -7.44
CA LEU A 63 0.75 -9.41 -6.49
C LEU A 63 2.16 -9.30 -7.07
N ALA A 64 2.68 -10.37 -7.68
CA ALA A 64 3.99 -10.33 -8.31
C ALA A 64 4.13 -9.17 -9.32
N SER A 65 3.11 -8.91 -10.14
CA SER A 65 3.12 -7.79 -11.09
C SER A 65 2.95 -6.40 -10.46
N MET A 66 2.34 -6.31 -9.27
CA MET A 66 2.00 -5.03 -8.63
C MET A 66 3.07 -4.55 -7.63
N ARG A 67 3.94 -5.45 -7.16
CA ARG A 67 4.92 -5.19 -6.08
C ARG A 67 5.82 -3.99 -6.35
N ASP A 68 6.44 -3.92 -7.53
CA ASP A 68 7.40 -2.86 -7.85
C ASP A 68 6.71 -1.50 -7.96
N GLU A 69 5.51 -1.46 -8.56
CA GLU A 69 4.75 -0.22 -8.70
C GLU A 69 4.19 0.26 -7.36
N SER A 70 3.67 -0.66 -6.54
CA SER A 70 3.24 -0.36 -5.17
C SER A 70 4.39 0.21 -4.34
N GLN A 71 5.59 -0.35 -4.46
CA GLN A 71 6.77 0.19 -3.77
C GLN A 71 7.16 1.59 -4.22
N ARG A 72 7.16 1.85 -5.53
CA ARG A 72 7.41 3.21 -6.06
C ARG A 72 6.41 4.22 -5.52
N GLN A 73 5.12 3.87 -5.53
CA GLN A 73 4.06 4.75 -5.05
C GLN A 73 4.15 5.01 -3.54
N HIS A 74 4.44 3.98 -2.74
CA HIS A 74 4.61 4.15 -1.31
C HIS A 74 5.79 5.06 -0.96
N ARG A 75 6.90 4.98 -1.71
CA ARG A 75 8.03 5.91 -1.54
C ARG A 75 7.64 7.33 -1.86
N ALA A 76 6.91 7.57 -2.95
CA ALA A 76 6.40 8.90 -3.27
C ALA A 76 5.50 9.47 -2.15
N ILE A 77 4.62 8.66 -1.56
CA ILE A 77 3.80 9.06 -0.41
C ILE A 77 4.69 9.41 0.79
N LEU A 78 5.65 8.55 1.12
CA LEU A 78 6.54 8.75 2.26
C LEU A 78 7.37 10.02 2.11
N ASP A 79 7.91 10.28 0.92
CA ASP A 79 8.71 11.47 0.62
C ASP A 79 7.86 12.75 0.75
N ALA A 80 6.63 12.74 0.23
CA ALA A 80 5.71 13.87 0.37
C ALA A 80 5.32 14.13 1.84
N VAL A 81 5.10 13.07 2.63
CA VAL A 81 4.82 13.20 4.07
C VAL A 81 6.05 13.70 4.83
N ALA A 82 7.24 13.21 4.49
CA ALA A 82 8.50 13.64 5.09
C ALA A 82 8.80 15.12 4.81
N ALA A 83 8.49 15.58 3.59
CA ALA A 83 8.58 16.98 3.17
C ALA A 83 7.52 17.90 3.83
N ARG A 84 6.54 17.34 4.56
CA ARG A 84 5.40 18.04 5.17
C ARG A 84 4.55 18.84 4.17
N THR A 85 4.53 18.40 2.92
CA THR A 85 3.73 19.00 1.85
C THR A 85 2.38 18.29 1.80
N LEU A 86 1.37 18.86 2.48
CA LEU A 86 0.04 18.26 2.58
C LEU A 86 -0.58 17.98 1.19
N ASP A 87 -0.52 18.96 0.28
CA ASP A 87 -1.12 18.82 -1.05
C ASP A 87 -0.46 17.69 -1.86
N ALA A 88 0.87 17.63 -1.86
CA ALA A 88 1.61 16.57 -2.56
C ALA A 88 1.37 15.19 -1.92
N ALA A 89 1.19 15.12 -0.60
CA ALA A 89 0.87 13.86 0.07
C ALA A 89 -0.54 13.38 -0.28
N LEU A 90 -1.51 14.30 -0.39
CA LEU A 90 -2.87 14.00 -0.83
C LEU A 90 -2.90 13.55 -2.30
N GLU A 91 -2.15 14.23 -3.17
CA GLU A 91 -2.04 13.87 -4.59
C GLU A 91 -1.41 12.48 -4.77
N ALA A 92 -0.31 12.20 -4.08
CA ALA A 92 0.34 10.89 -4.10
C ALA A 92 -0.58 9.77 -3.59
N LEU A 93 -1.32 10.03 -2.51
CA LEU A 93 -2.30 9.06 -1.98
C LEU A 93 -3.46 8.83 -2.95
N ALA A 94 -4.00 9.89 -3.57
CA ALA A 94 -5.07 9.78 -4.55
C ALA A 94 -4.63 8.97 -5.78
N ALA A 95 -3.42 9.21 -6.29
CA ALA A 95 -2.83 8.45 -7.38
C ALA A 95 -2.70 6.96 -7.03
N HIS A 96 -2.21 6.64 -5.83
CA HIS A 96 -2.08 5.28 -5.35
C HIS A 96 -3.43 4.54 -5.24
N LEU A 97 -4.47 5.21 -4.71
CA LEU A 97 -5.81 4.63 -4.61
C LEU A 97 -6.44 4.39 -5.98
N ALA A 98 -6.27 5.33 -6.91
CA ALA A 98 -6.75 5.19 -8.29
C ALA A 98 -6.07 4.03 -9.03
N TYR A 99 -4.75 3.92 -8.91
CA TYR A 99 -3.98 2.81 -9.46
C TYR A 99 -4.47 1.48 -8.89
N THR A 100 -4.53 1.37 -7.56
CA THR A 100 -4.94 0.13 -6.88
C THR A 100 -6.37 -0.28 -7.27
N SER A 101 -7.29 0.67 -7.41
CA SER A 101 -8.65 0.41 -7.88
C SER A 101 -8.68 -0.14 -9.31
N ASN A 102 -7.95 0.49 -10.23
CA ASN A 102 -7.88 0.05 -11.63
C ASN A 102 -7.22 -1.32 -11.78
N ASP A 103 -6.18 -1.58 -10.99
CA ASP A 103 -5.46 -2.84 -10.95
C ASP A 103 -6.36 -3.99 -10.46
N LEU A 104 -7.10 -3.75 -9.37
CA LEU A 104 -8.10 -4.69 -8.85
C LEU A 104 -9.23 -4.95 -9.86
N GLN A 105 -9.77 -3.91 -10.49
CA GLN A 105 -10.79 -4.08 -11.54
C GLN A 105 -10.25 -4.89 -12.72
N SER A 106 -8.99 -4.67 -13.11
CA SER A 106 -8.33 -5.42 -14.18
C SER A 106 -8.14 -6.88 -13.80
N CYS A 107 -7.80 -7.18 -12.54
CA CYS A 107 -7.72 -8.55 -12.04
C CYS A 107 -9.09 -9.23 -12.03
N MET A 108 -10.14 -8.53 -11.60
CA MET A 108 -11.51 -9.09 -11.54
C MET A 108 -12.11 -9.35 -12.91
N ARG A 109 -11.69 -8.63 -13.96
CA ARG A 109 -12.13 -8.86 -15.35
C ARG A 109 -11.39 -10.02 -16.04
N ARG A 110 -10.24 -10.45 -15.51
CA ARG A 110 -9.38 -11.50 -16.10
C ARG A 110 -9.49 -12.86 -15.39
N GLY A 111 -10.27 -12.96 -14.32
CA GLY A 111 -10.58 -14.21 -13.61
C GLY A 111 -11.98 -14.70 -13.95
#